data_AF-A0A419S8C7-F1
#
_entry.id   AF-A0A419S8C7-F1
#
_cell.length_a   1.000
_cell.length_b   1.000
_cell.length_c   1.000
_cell.angle_alpha   90.00
_cell.angle_beta   90.00
_cell.angle_gamma   90.00
#
_symmetry.space_group_name_H-M   'P 1'
#
loop_
_entity.id
_entity.type
_entity.pdbx_description
1 polymer ?
#
loop_
_entity_poly.entity_id
_entity_poly.type
_entity_poly.pdbx_seq_one_letter_code
_entity_poly.pdbx_strand_id
1 'polypeptide(L)'
;MPTDTQRGLPTHKVFGTEFIVDVNQLELREKANPKNVISLSDMEEKAVQGYRFWYSPNTKGLTTYAEPGAKLAEIPDFVKLDPIGMAKKHNISEDKIDAMDDFKLMVDQDAFDKIAYKGIIPTIDIAGHTFYIDLFNDKLHPKDDIWSRGIIFSELKHYYSYKDDTYTIPYNQGTHTFQEVSLNVKEIPKDLIVVQIPGKRTLDPIGQNKTSDLNTSDYLKKNGVQLQFEAKVIPWHQTRFAETVKRNNGQEIKTEQKKSTSTKQEESEFSKRKGRRM
;
A
#
# COMPACT_ATOMS: atom_id res chain seq x y z
N MET A 1 23.33 9.52 9.84
CA MET A 1 23.70 10.75 10.58
C MET A 1 22.41 11.47 10.90
N PRO A 2 22.30 12.12 12.08
CA PRO A 2 21.10 12.90 12.37
C PRO A 2 20.90 13.99 11.32
N THR A 3 19.65 14.25 10.98
CA THR A 3 19.31 15.10 9.83
C THR A 3 19.23 16.59 10.16
N ASP A 4 18.93 16.95 11.42
CA ASP A 4 19.08 18.33 11.90
C ASP A 4 20.46 18.51 12.54
N THR A 5 21.39 19.07 11.77
CA THR A 5 22.78 19.33 12.20
C THR A 5 22.98 20.74 12.76
N GLN A 6 21.94 21.57 12.79
CA GLN A 6 22.03 22.98 13.18
C GLN A 6 21.94 23.21 14.70
N ARG A 7 21.59 22.17 15.48
CA ARG A 7 21.46 22.24 16.93
C ARG A 7 21.92 20.96 17.62
N GLY A 8 22.16 21.03 18.92
CA GLY A 8 22.32 19.85 19.76
C GLY A 8 21.00 19.10 19.88
N LEU A 9 20.96 17.86 19.40
CA LEU A 9 19.78 17.00 19.52
C LEU A 9 19.67 16.40 20.93
N PRO A 10 18.45 16.29 21.48
CA PRO A 10 18.26 15.66 22.77
C PRO A 10 18.58 14.16 22.71
N THR A 11 18.92 13.60 23.87
CA THR A 11 19.14 12.17 24.02
C THR A 11 18.13 11.54 24.96
N HIS A 12 17.79 10.28 24.69
CA HIS A 12 16.93 9.47 25.52
C HIS A 12 17.64 8.17 25.89
N LYS A 13 17.47 7.71 27.14
CA LYS A 13 18.09 6.46 27.62
C LYS A 13 17.09 5.32 27.59
N VAL A 14 17.43 4.27 26.85
CA VAL A 14 16.67 3.00 26.84
C VAL A 14 17.55 1.94 27.46
N PHE A 15 17.17 1.48 28.66
CA PHE A 15 17.90 0.47 29.43
C PHE A 15 19.43 0.71 29.52
N GLY A 16 19.83 1.98 29.70
CA GLY A 16 21.23 2.39 29.85
C GLY A 16 21.96 2.72 28.54
N THR A 17 21.39 2.43 27.38
CA THR A 17 21.91 2.86 26.08
C THR A 17 21.40 4.26 25.74
N GLU A 18 22.29 5.16 25.35
CA GLU A 18 21.94 6.52 24.92
C GLU A 18 21.61 6.56 23.42
N PHE A 19 20.41 7.04 23.12
CA PHE A 19 19.95 7.31 21.76
C PHE A 19 19.79 8.81 21.55
N ILE A 20 20.24 9.29 20.39
CA ILE A 20 19.88 10.60 19.85
C ILE A 20 18.46 10.51 19.30
N VAL A 21 17.62 11.47 19.65
CA VAL A 21 16.27 11.58 19.10
C VAL A 21 16.36 12.36 17.79
N ASP A 22 16.05 11.71 16.66
CA ASP A 22 15.96 12.38 15.35
C ASP A 22 14.49 12.41 14.90
N VAL A 23 13.83 13.53 15.19
CA VAL A 23 12.41 13.73 14.87
C VAL A 23 12.11 13.93 13.39
N ASN A 24 13.09 14.34 12.58
CA ASN A 24 12.86 14.50 11.15
C ASN A 24 12.65 13.13 10.49
N GLN A 25 13.41 12.12 10.94
CA GLN A 25 13.24 10.72 10.53
C GLN A 25 12.31 9.92 11.46
N LEU A 26 11.90 10.49 12.60
CA LEU A 26 11.09 9.83 13.65
C LEU A 26 11.74 8.54 14.15
N GLU A 27 13.00 8.65 14.57
CA GLU A 27 13.80 7.51 14.99
C GLU A 27 14.62 7.81 16.25
N LEU A 28 15.00 6.75 16.96
CA LEU A 28 16.05 6.75 17.97
C LEU A 28 17.32 6.18 17.34
N ARG A 29 18.41 6.96 17.33
CA ARG A 29 19.70 6.55 16.77
C ARG A 29 20.74 6.42 17.87
N GLU A 30 21.34 5.24 18.04
CA GLU A 30 22.30 5.03 19.13
C GLU A 30 23.49 5.97 18.96
N LYS A 31 23.85 6.66 20.05
CA LYS A 31 24.93 7.65 20.06
C LYS A 31 26.30 7.02 19.84
N ALA A 32 26.54 5.83 20.40
CA ALA A 32 27.81 5.10 20.27
C ALA A 32 27.91 4.27 18.97
N ASN A 33 26.78 3.91 18.37
CA ASN A 33 26.72 3.17 17.12
C ASN A 33 25.61 3.71 16.21
N PRO A 34 25.89 4.72 15.38
CA PRO A 34 24.87 5.37 14.56
C PRO A 34 24.16 4.47 13.54
N LYS A 35 24.63 3.23 13.31
CA LYS A 35 23.93 2.24 12.47
C LYS A 35 22.78 1.54 13.19
N ASN A 36 22.78 1.55 14.52
CA ASN A 36 21.69 1.02 15.32
C ASN A 36 20.59 2.10 15.43
N VAL A 37 19.45 1.81 14.81
CA VAL A 37 18.33 2.72 14.64
C VAL A 37 17.06 1.98 15.04
N ILE A 38 16.19 2.67 15.77
CA ILE A 38 14.85 2.20 16.11
C ILE A 38 13.87 3.23 15.55
N SER A 39 13.19 2.88 14.45
CA SER A 39 12.25 3.76 13.76
C SER A 39 10.88 3.71 14.44
N LEU A 40 10.12 4.81 14.39
CA LEU A 40 8.70 4.84 14.79
C LEU A 40 7.88 3.74 14.10
N SER A 41 8.23 3.39 12.85
CA SER A 41 7.57 2.29 12.11
C SER A 41 7.63 0.96 12.84
N ASP A 42 8.67 0.76 13.66
CA ASP A 42 8.94 -0.48 14.39
C ASP A 42 8.42 -0.45 15.84
N MET A 43 7.76 0.64 16.25
CA MET A 43 7.19 0.81 17.58
C MET A 43 5.68 0.65 17.56
N GLU A 44 5.11 0.16 18.66
CA GLU A 44 3.67 0.14 18.89
C GLU A 44 3.24 1.38 19.69
N GLU A 45 2.14 2.03 19.28
CA GLU A 45 1.49 3.04 20.12
C GLU A 45 1.02 2.45 21.46
N LYS A 46 1.21 3.21 22.53
CA LYS A 46 0.66 2.90 23.86
C LYS A 46 -0.81 3.32 23.97
N ALA A 47 -1.55 2.69 24.88
CA ALA A 47 -2.97 2.99 25.12
C ALA A 47 -3.27 4.45 25.56
N VAL A 48 -2.28 5.21 26.03
CA VAL A 48 -2.46 6.61 26.43
C VAL A 48 -1.61 7.52 25.55
N GLN A 49 -0.30 7.54 25.75
CA GLN A 49 0.65 8.33 24.99
C GLN A 49 2.00 7.61 24.94
N GLY A 50 2.78 7.93 23.91
CA GLY A 50 4.07 7.35 23.64
C GLY A 50 4.01 6.02 22.92
N TYR A 51 5.16 5.36 22.91
CA TYR A 51 5.40 4.17 22.14
C TYR A 51 6.08 3.10 22.98
N ARG A 52 5.98 1.86 22.53
CA ARG A 52 6.67 0.72 23.11
C ARG A 52 7.25 -0.17 22.02
N PHE A 53 8.34 -0.84 22.34
CA PHE A 53 8.99 -1.79 21.44
C PHE A 53 9.82 -2.79 22.23
N TRP A 54 10.06 -3.96 21.64
CA TRP A 54 10.94 -4.95 22.24
C TRP A 54 12.40 -4.58 22.00
N TYR A 55 13.18 -4.60 23.06
CA TYR A 55 14.57 -4.19 23.09
C TYR A 55 15.45 -5.30 23.63
N SER A 56 16.56 -5.58 22.95
CA SER A 56 17.57 -6.53 23.41
C SER A 56 18.66 -5.80 24.17
N PRO A 57 18.87 -6.08 25.48
CA PRO A 57 20.04 -5.57 26.20
C PRO A 57 21.37 -6.09 25.65
N ASN A 58 21.36 -7.22 24.93
CA ASN A 58 22.56 -7.86 24.38
C ASN A 58 23.05 -7.14 23.13
N THR A 59 22.15 -6.90 22.17
CA THR A 59 22.47 -6.19 20.91
C THR A 59 22.29 -4.68 21.03
N LYS A 60 21.69 -4.22 22.13
CA LYS A 60 21.34 -2.83 22.43
C LYS A 60 20.39 -2.20 21.42
N GLY A 61 19.55 -2.99 20.77
CA GLY A 61 18.68 -2.53 19.69
C GLY A 61 17.30 -3.19 19.69
N LEU A 62 16.54 -2.91 18.63
CA LEU A 62 15.24 -3.50 18.37
C LEU A 62 15.33 -5.03 18.31
N THR A 63 14.34 -5.70 18.90
CA THR A 63 14.16 -7.16 18.81
C THR A 63 12.68 -7.52 18.84
N THR A 64 12.35 -8.78 19.11
CA THR A 64 11.00 -9.31 19.29
C THR A 64 10.83 -9.87 20.70
N TYR A 65 9.57 -10.07 21.13
CA TYR A 65 9.24 -10.72 22.41
C TYR A 65 9.83 -12.12 22.57
N ALA A 66 10.21 -12.78 21.45
CA ALA A 66 10.70 -14.15 21.44
C ALA A 66 12.20 -14.25 21.79
N GLU A 67 12.96 -13.15 21.77
CA GLU A 67 14.37 -13.19 22.15
C GLU A 67 14.54 -13.37 23.67
N PRO A 68 15.31 -14.38 24.14
CA PRO A 68 15.60 -14.54 25.56
C PRO A 68 16.25 -13.29 26.17
N GLY A 69 15.62 -12.75 27.22
CA GLY A 69 16.10 -11.54 27.89
C GLY A 69 15.70 -10.22 27.24
N ALA A 70 14.87 -10.27 26.19
CA ALA A 70 14.24 -9.06 25.65
C ALA A 70 13.44 -8.33 26.72
N LYS A 71 13.45 -7.00 26.64
CA LYS A 71 12.71 -6.11 27.54
C LYS A 71 11.79 -5.23 26.73
N LEU A 72 10.59 -4.99 27.24
CA LEU A 72 9.67 -4.02 26.66
C LEU A 72 10.13 -2.62 27.06
N ALA A 73 10.65 -1.86 26.10
CA ALA A 73 10.97 -0.45 26.28
C ALA A 73 9.71 0.39 26.06
N GLU A 74 9.61 1.50 26.79
CA GLU A 74 8.58 2.51 26.57
C GLU A 74 9.23 3.88 26.48
N ILE A 75 8.74 4.70 25.55
CA ILE A 75 9.17 6.09 25.36
C ILE A 75 7.93 6.99 25.29
N PRO A 76 8.03 8.27 25.69
CA PRO A 76 6.96 9.23 25.45
C PRO A 76 6.87 9.59 23.95
N ASP A 77 5.86 10.38 23.59
CA ASP A 77 5.71 10.95 22.26
C ASP A 77 6.96 11.73 21.82
N PHE A 78 7.24 11.77 20.52
CA PHE A 78 8.38 12.51 19.96
C PHE A 78 8.29 14.01 20.27
N VAL A 79 7.08 14.56 20.37
CA VAL A 79 6.87 15.95 20.83
C VAL A 79 7.42 16.21 22.24
N LYS A 80 7.42 15.21 23.13
CA LYS A 80 7.98 15.33 24.48
C LYS A 80 9.48 15.07 24.52
N LEU A 81 9.97 14.22 23.61
CA LEU A 81 11.39 13.92 23.51
C LEU A 81 12.18 15.09 22.91
N ASP A 82 11.61 15.80 21.94
CA ASP A 82 12.27 16.87 21.20
C ASP A 82 11.26 17.92 20.69
N PRO A 83 10.70 18.74 21.60
CA PRO A 83 9.65 19.71 21.27
C PRO A 83 10.09 20.73 20.22
N ILE A 84 11.32 21.25 20.32
CA ILE A 84 11.89 22.22 19.38
C ILE A 84 12.01 21.60 17.98
N GLY A 85 12.48 20.35 17.91
CA GLY A 85 12.58 19.63 16.64
C GLY A 85 11.22 19.40 15.98
N MET A 86 10.22 18.97 16.76
CA MET A 86 8.87 18.76 16.25
C MET A 86 8.20 20.07 15.81
N ALA A 87 8.41 21.17 16.56
CA ALA A 87 7.92 22.50 16.21
C ALA A 87 8.44 22.91 14.82
N LYS A 88 9.75 22.82 14.64
CA LYS A 88 10.43 23.13 13.38
C LYS A 88 9.95 22.25 12.23
N LYS A 89 9.87 20.93 12.44
CA LYS A 89 9.43 19.95 11.43
C LYS A 89 8.02 20.24 10.91
N HIS A 90 7.11 20.58 11.82
CA HIS A 90 5.70 20.81 11.48
C HIS A 90 5.36 22.30 11.25
N ASN A 91 6.36 23.18 11.24
CA ASN A 91 6.19 24.63 11.09
C ASN A 91 5.19 25.24 12.08
N ILE A 92 5.31 24.85 13.35
CA ILE A 92 4.47 25.30 14.46
C ILE A 92 5.33 26.10 15.43
N SER A 93 4.74 27.12 16.03
CA SER A 93 5.41 27.95 17.03
C SER A 93 5.64 27.17 18.34
N GLU A 94 6.81 27.36 18.95
CA GLU A 94 7.23 26.61 20.15
C GLU A 94 6.28 26.80 21.34
N ASP A 95 5.66 27.97 21.49
CA ASP A 95 4.66 28.25 22.53
C ASP A 95 3.40 27.35 22.44
N LYS A 96 3.14 26.76 21.28
CA LYS A 96 1.99 25.87 21.06
C LYS A 96 2.32 24.39 21.24
N ILE A 97 3.60 24.02 21.27
CA ILE A 97 4.00 22.61 21.25
C ILE A 97 3.71 21.88 22.56
N ASP A 98 3.76 22.60 23.69
CA ASP A 98 3.64 21.99 25.02
C ASP A 98 2.27 21.33 25.24
N ALA A 99 1.22 21.89 24.61
CA ALA A 99 -0.14 21.39 24.65
C ALA A 99 -0.45 20.31 23.58
N MET A 100 0.52 19.99 22.73
CA MET A 100 0.36 19.02 21.65
C MET A 100 0.85 17.62 22.06
N ASP A 101 0.31 16.65 21.33
CA ASP A 101 0.71 15.25 21.32
C ASP A 101 1.09 14.88 19.87
N ASP A 102 1.70 13.72 19.67
CA ASP A 102 2.13 13.30 18.33
C ASP A 102 0.93 13.16 17.38
N PHE A 103 -0.25 12.77 17.88
CA PHE A 103 -1.45 12.65 17.05
C PHE A 103 -1.86 13.99 16.44
N LYS A 104 -2.00 15.03 17.26
CA LYS A 104 -2.39 16.38 16.81
C LYS A 104 -1.38 17.00 15.85
N LEU A 105 -0.11 16.67 16.02
CA LEU A 105 0.98 17.21 15.20
C LEU A 105 1.16 16.48 13.88
N MET A 106 1.09 15.15 13.90
CA MET A 106 1.49 14.30 12.78
C MET A 106 0.33 13.92 11.88
N VAL A 107 -0.91 14.02 12.37
CA VAL A 107 -2.11 13.71 11.59
C VAL A 107 -2.78 15.01 11.15
N ASP A 108 -3.18 15.07 9.87
CA ASP A 108 -4.02 16.16 9.37
C ASP A 108 -5.37 16.16 10.11
N GLN A 109 -5.50 17.08 11.06
CA GLN A 109 -6.68 17.17 11.92
C GLN A 109 -7.93 17.58 11.16
N ASP A 110 -7.83 18.40 10.11
CA ASP A 110 -9.00 18.82 9.33
C ASP A 110 -9.54 17.65 8.50
N ALA A 111 -8.66 16.88 7.85
CA ALA A 111 -9.04 15.66 7.16
C ALA A 111 -9.61 14.62 8.13
N PHE A 112 -8.96 14.42 9.29
CA PHE A 112 -9.46 13.52 10.34
C PHE A 112 -10.88 13.93 10.79
N ASP A 113 -11.09 15.19 11.16
CA ASP A 113 -12.39 15.67 11.66
C ASP A 113 -13.50 15.54 10.61
N LYS A 114 -13.19 15.83 9.35
CA LYS A 114 -14.13 15.69 8.24
C LYS A 114 -14.61 14.25 8.11
N ILE A 115 -13.71 13.27 8.20
CA ILE A 115 -14.06 11.85 8.06
C ILE A 115 -14.69 11.31 9.34
N ALA A 116 -14.04 11.52 10.48
CA ALA A 116 -14.41 10.92 11.76
C ALA A 116 -15.74 11.45 12.30
N TYR A 117 -15.95 12.78 12.22
CA TYR A 117 -17.04 13.48 12.91
C TYR A 117 -18.06 14.13 11.98
N LYS A 118 -17.64 14.59 10.78
CA LYS A 118 -18.56 15.22 9.82
C LYS A 118 -19.12 14.24 8.78
N GLY A 119 -18.67 12.98 8.78
CA GLY A 119 -19.17 11.94 7.89
C GLY A 119 -18.80 12.15 6.41
N ILE A 120 -17.74 12.91 6.12
CA ILE A 120 -17.23 13.05 4.76
C ILE A 120 -16.55 11.75 4.35
N ILE A 121 -17.03 11.13 3.27
CA ILE A 121 -16.46 9.90 2.72
C ILE A 121 -15.28 10.29 1.81
N PRO A 122 -14.06 9.75 2.04
CA PRO A 122 -12.93 9.95 1.15
C PRO A 122 -13.25 9.52 -0.29
N THR A 123 -12.56 10.11 -1.26
CA THR A 123 -12.75 9.79 -2.68
C THR A 123 -11.45 9.37 -3.34
N ILE A 124 -11.55 8.56 -4.39
CA ILE A 124 -10.44 8.23 -5.29
C ILE A 124 -10.82 8.56 -6.73
N ASP A 125 -9.94 9.23 -7.46
CA ASP A 125 -10.03 9.38 -8.90
C ASP A 125 -9.35 8.20 -9.60
N ILE A 126 -10.06 7.59 -10.56
CA ILE A 126 -9.54 6.50 -11.39
C ILE A 126 -9.71 6.92 -12.86
N ALA A 127 -8.62 7.39 -13.45
CA ALA A 127 -8.59 7.83 -14.85
C ALA A 127 -9.70 8.85 -15.18
N GLY A 128 -9.83 9.89 -14.35
CA GLY A 128 -10.77 10.99 -14.51
C GLY A 128 -12.18 10.72 -13.98
N HIS A 129 -12.41 9.57 -13.34
CA HIS A 129 -13.68 9.19 -12.76
C HIS A 129 -13.57 9.10 -11.25
N THR A 130 -14.37 9.90 -10.54
CA THR A 130 -14.35 9.95 -9.08
C THR A 130 -15.26 8.90 -8.46
N PHE A 131 -14.73 8.19 -7.46
CA PHE A 131 -15.44 7.21 -6.65
C PHE A 131 -15.41 7.63 -5.17
N TYR A 132 -16.52 7.38 -4.47
CA TYR A 132 -16.53 7.33 -3.01
C TYR A 132 -15.91 6.02 -2.53
N ILE A 133 -15.06 6.12 -1.50
CA ILE A 133 -14.46 4.97 -0.82
C ILE A 133 -15.45 4.48 0.23
N ASP A 134 -16.33 3.56 -0.17
CA ASP A 134 -17.38 3.02 0.69
C ASP A 134 -16.95 1.66 1.28
N LEU A 135 -16.12 1.72 2.32
CA LEU A 135 -15.64 0.51 2.98
C LEU A 135 -16.74 -0.23 3.75
N PHE A 136 -17.81 0.45 4.14
CA PHE A 136 -18.95 -0.20 4.80
C PHE A 136 -19.65 -1.19 3.86
N ASN A 137 -19.82 -0.80 2.59
CA ASN A 137 -20.34 -1.70 1.54
C ASN A 137 -19.23 -2.43 0.74
N ASP A 138 -17.98 -2.43 1.24
CA ASP A 138 -16.82 -3.08 0.62
C ASP A 138 -16.64 -2.74 -0.87
N LYS A 139 -16.83 -1.48 -1.27
CA LYS A 139 -16.73 -1.05 -2.67
C LYS A 139 -16.21 0.38 -2.88
N LEU A 140 -15.74 0.64 -4.09
CA LEU A 140 -15.65 1.99 -4.64
C LEU A 140 -16.92 2.28 -5.41
N HIS A 141 -17.69 3.27 -4.94
CA HIS A 141 -18.97 3.64 -5.55
C HIS A 141 -18.79 4.88 -6.44
N PRO A 142 -19.15 4.82 -7.74
CA PRO A 142 -19.03 5.99 -8.62
C PRO A 142 -19.82 7.17 -8.07
N LYS A 143 -19.23 8.36 -8.11
CA LYS A 143 -19.90 9.57 -7.64
C LYS A 143 -21.10 9.95 -8.50
N ASP A 144 -21.02 9.69 -9.80
CA ASP A 144 -21.97 10.17 -10.81
C ASP A 144 -22.91 9.07 -11.35
N ASP A 145 -22.78 7.82 -10.86
CA ASP A 145 -23.64 6.70 -11.26
C ASP A 145 -24.08 5.85 -10.06
N ILE A 146 -25.23 6.22 -9.50
CA ILE A 146 -25.82 5.61 -8.31
C ILE A 146 -26.28 4.16 -8.58
N TRP A 147 -26.57 3.81 -9.83
CA TRP A 147 -27.04 2.47 -10.20
C TRP A 147 -25.89 1.51 -10.51
N SER A 148 -24.67 2.03 -10.68
CA SER A 148 -23.50 1.20 -10.85
C SER A 148 -23.24 0.32 -9.64
N ARG A 149 -22.85 -0.94 -9.90
CA ARG A 149 -22.31 -1.82 -8.85
C ARG A 149 -20.96 -1.31 -8.30
N GLY A 150 -20.28 -0.43 -9.04
CA GLY A 150 -18.95 0.07 -8.71
C GLY A 150 -17.85 -0.99 -8.80
N ILE A 151 -16.79 -0.81 -8.02
CA ILE A 151 -15.68 -1.76 -7.91
C ILE A 151 -15.73 -2.41 -6.53
N ILE A 152 -16.00 -3.71 -6.48
CA ILE A 152 -16.22 -4.43 -5.21
C ILE A 152 -14.90 -5.03 -4.73
N PHE A 153 -14.41 -4.66 -3.55
CA PHE A 153 -13.10 -5.10 -3.04
C PHE A 153 -13.00 -6.61 -2.84
N SER A 154 -14.08 -7.26 -2.43
CA SER A 154 -14.12 -8.73 -2.29
C SER A 154 -13.90 -9.50 -3.61
N GLU A 155 -14.16 -8.87 -4.77
CA GLU A 155 -13.83 -9.44 -6.09
C GLU A 155 -12.34 -9.28 -6.44
N LEU A 156 -11.63 -8.35 -5.78
CA LEU A 156 -10.25 -7.98 -6.10
C LEU A 156 -9.19 -8.82 -5.35
N LYS A 157 -9.58 -9.85 -4.59
CA LYS A 157 -8.69 -10.61 -3.70
C LYS A 157 -7.43 -11.15 -4.40
N HIS A 158 -7.55 -11.62 -5.64
CA HIS A 158 -6.43 -12.16 -6.41
C HIS A 158 -5.50 -11.09 -7.01
N TYR A 159 -5.91 -9.83 -6.96
CA TYR A 159 -5.19 -8.68 -7.49
C TYR A 159 -4.50 -7.85 -6.40
N TYR A 160 -4.59 -8.29 -5.15
CA TYR A 160 -4.00 -7.62 -4.00
C TYR A 160 -2.56 -8.05 -3.73
N SER A 161 -1.66 -7.08 -3.57
CA SER A 161 -0.29 -7.28 -3.11
C SER A 161 -0.19 -6.93 -1.63
N TYR A 162 0.02 -7.91 -0.76
CA TYR A 162 0.32 -7.68 0.66
C TYR A 162 1.64 -6.94 0.87
N LYS A 163 2.59 -7.12 -0.06
CA LYS A 163 3.90 -6.47 0.01
C LYS A 163 3.77 -4.96 -0.21
N ASP A 164 2.97 -4.58 -1.19
CA ASP A 164 2.86 -3.18 -1.64
C ASP A 164 1.62 -2.48 -1.09
N ASP A 165 0.77 -3.18 -0.33
CA ASP A 165 -0.54 -2.70 0.18
C ASP A 165 -1.40 -2.08 -0.92
N THR A 166 -1.49 -2.73 -2.09
CA THR A 166 -2.23 -2.20 -3.25
C THR A 166 -2.97 -3.29 -4.01
N TYR A 167 -4.08 -2.90 -4.64
CA TYR A 167 -4.78 -3.66 -5.67
C TYR A 167 -4.27 -3.22 -7.04
N THR A 168 -3.86 -4.16 -7.89
CA THR A 168 -3.49 -3.89 -9.29
C THR A 168 -4.49 -4.55 -10.21
N ILE A 169 -5.47 -3.79 -10.69
CA ILE A 169 -6.67 -4.33 -11.34
C ILE A 169 -6.81 -3.85 -12.78
N PRO A 170 -7.35 -4.69 -13.68
CA PRO A 170 -7.93 -4.23 -14.93
C PRO A 170 -9.21 -3.42 -14.67
N TYR A 171 -9.25 -2.22 -15.22
CA TYR A 171 -10.34 -1.27 -15.11
C TYR A 171 -10.89 -0.93 -16.49
N ASN A 172 -12.19 -1.13 -16.67
CA ASN A 172 -12.89 -0.77 -17.90
C ASN A 172 -13.30 0.71 -17.84
N GLN A 173 -12.76 1.50 -18.77
CA GLN A 173 -12.99 2.95 -18.84
C GLN A 173 -14.36 3.33 -19.40
N GLY A 174 -15.08 2.42 -20.06
CA GLY A 174 -16.43 2.66 -20.57
C GLY A 174 -17.51 2.34 -19.54
N THR A 175 -17.32 1.29 -18.72
CA THR A 175 -18.30 0.89 -17.69
C THR A 175 -17.94 1.37 -16.29
N HIS A 176 -16.73 1.89 -16.08
CA HIS A 176 -16.20 2.33 -14.79
C HIS A 176 -16.19 1.22 -13.73
N THR A 177 -15.93 -0.01 -14.16
CA THR A 177 -15.92 -1.19 -13.28
C THR A 177 -14.64 -2.00 -13.45
N PHE A 178 -14.34 -2.82 -12.44
CA PHE A 178 -13.42 -3.94 -12.59
C PHE A 178 -13.95 -4.90 -13.67
N GLN A 179 -13.05 -5.32 -14.56
CA GLN A 179 -13.34 -6.33 -15.58
C GLN A 179 -12.22 -7.37 -15.60
N GLU A 180 -12.55 -8.61 -15.24
CA GLU A 180 -11.58 -9.70 -15.31
C GLU A 180 -11.13 -9.97 -16.75
N VAL A 181 -9.82 -10.18 -16.92
CA VAL A 181 -9.22 -10.51 -18.22
C VAL A 181 -9.19 -12.02 -18.39
N SER A 182 -9.80 -12.50 -19.48
CA SER A 182 -9.80 -13.92 -19.82
C SER A 182 -8.37 -14.47 -19.94
N LEU A 183 -8.14 -15.67 -19.40
CA LEU A 183 -6.85 -16.38 -19.54
C LEU A 183 -6.51 -16.73 -21.01
N ASN A 184 -7.47 -16.65 -21.93
CA ASN A 184 -7.30 -16.91 -23.35
C ASN A 184 -7.19 -15.63 -24.20
N VAL A 185 -7.05 -14.46 -23.54
CA VAL A 185 -6.91 -13.18 -24.23
C VAL A 185 -5.69 -13.19 -25.16
N LYS A 186 -5.88 -12.72 -26.40
CA LYS A 186 -4.83 -12.61 -27.43
C LYS A 186 -4.36 -11.18 -27.65
N GLU A 187 -5.23 -10.22 -27.33
CA GLU A 187 -4.98 -8.79 -27.43
C GLU A 187 -5.67 -8.09 -26.25
N ILE A 188 -5.06 -7.01 -25.77
CA ILE A 188 -5.63 -6.23 -24.67
C ILE A 188 -6.87 -5.48 -25.19
N PRO A 189 -8.03 -5.59 -24.53
CA PRO A 189 -9.22 -4.84 -24.93
C PRO A 189 -8.94 -3.32 -24.90
N LYS A 190 -9.41 -2.58 -25.90
CA LYS A 190 -9.09 -1.15 -26.08
C LYS A 190 -9.53 -0.28 -24.90
N ASP A 191 -10.64 -0.61 -24.27
CA ASP A 191 -11.23 0.16 -23.18
C ASP A 191 -10.72 -0.26 -21.79
N LEU A 192 -9.70 -1.11 -21.73
CA LEU A 192 -9.17 -1.66 -20.50
C LEU A 192 -7.80 -1.08 -20.20
N ILE A 193 -7.66 -0.49 -19.02
CA ILE A 193 -6.38 -0.06 -18.45
C ILE A 193 -6.07 -0.85 -17.18
N VAL A 194 -4.80 -0.88 -16.76
CA VAL A 194 -4.46 -1.38 -15.42
C VAL A 194 -4.29 -0.19 -14.51
N VAL A 195 -4.93 -0.24 -13.35
CA VAL A 195 -4.82 0.79 -12.33
C VAL A 195 -4.36 0.18 -11.01
N GLN A 196 -3.61 0.96 -10.24
CA GLN A 196 -3.20 0.63 -8.89
C GLN A 196 -3.98 1.48 -7.91
N ILE A 197 -4.66 0.79 -6.99
CA ILE A 197 -5.49 1.37 -5.95
C ILE A 197 -4.87 1.00 -4.58
N PRO A 198 -4.70 1.94 -3.65
CA PRO A 198 -4.23 1.63 -2.29
C PRO A 198 -5.10 0.60 -1.55
N GLY A 199 -4.53 -0.08 -0.57
CA GLY A 199 -5.23 -1.00 0.31
C GLY A 199 -6.31 -0.29 1.14
N LYS A 200 -7.29 -1.05 1.63
CA LYS A 200 -8.43 -0.49 2.39
C LYS A 200 -8.01 0.34 3.60
N ARG A 201 -6.99 -0.11 4.33
CA ARG A 201 -6.46 0.62 5.49
C ARG A 201 -5.82 1.96 5.09
N THR A 202 -5.20 2.05 3.92
CA THR A 202 -4.66 3.30 3.37
C THR A 202 -5.78 4.23 2.90
N LEU A 203 -6.80 3.69 2.23
CA LEU A 203 -7.89 4.47 1.64
C LEU A 203 -8.81 5.13 2.67
N ASP A 204 -9.18 4.40 3.73
CA ASP A 204 -9.97 4.95 4.84
C ASP A 204 -9.55 4.28 6.16
N PRO A 205 -8.44 4.74 6.77
CA PRO A 205 -7.95 4.18 8.03
C PRO A 205 -8.94 4.37 9.19
N ILE A 206 -9.76 5.42 9.15
CA ILE A 206 -10.74 5.72 10.20
C ILE A 206 -11.93 4.76 10.10
N GLY A 207 -12.47 4.54 8.89
CA GLY A 207 -13.48 3.53 8.63
C GLY A 207 -12.98 2.14 8.99
N GLN A 208 -11.75 1.79 8.60
CA GLN A 208 -11.15 0.50 8.93
C GLN A 208 -11.03 0.29 10.45
N ASN A 209 -10.58 1.30 11.21
CA ASN A 209 -10.52 1.27 12.67
C ASN A 209 -11.88 0.97 13.31
N LYS A 210 -12.95 1.61 12.82
CA LYS A 210 -14.33 1.38 13.29
C LYS A 210 -14.80 -0.06 13.07
N THR A 211 -14.39 -0.70 11.98
CA THR A 211 -14.78 -2.09 11.67
C THR A 211 -13.96 -3.16 12.39
N SER A 212 -12.83 -2.81 13.00
CA SER A 212 -11.86 -3.77 13.56
C SER A 212 -11.70 -3.67 15.08
N ASP A 213 -12.53 -2.89 15.78
CA ASP A 213 -12.39 -2.55 17.21
C ASP A 213 -11.00 -1.98 17.57
N LEU A 214 -10.26 -1.49 16.58
CA LEU A 214 -8.93 -0.91 16.74
C LEU A 214 -9.07 0.60 16.90
N ASN A 215 -9.26 1.08 18.13
CA ASN A 215 -9.24 2.52 18.43
C ASN A 215 -7.80 3.02 18.65
N THR A 216 -6.93 2.83 17.65
CA THR A 216 -5.53 3.26 17.68
C THR A 216 -5.25 4.31 16.63
N SER A 217 -4.49 5.33 17.02
CA SER A 217 -4.01 6.36 16.12
C SER A 217 -2.69 5.99 15.44
N ASP A 218 -2.09 4.84 15.80
CA ASP A 218 -0.81 4.34 15.32
C ASP A 218 -0.67 4.42 13.80
N TYR A 219 -1.64 3.88 13.06
CA TYR A 219 -1.60 3.92 11.61
C TYR A 219 -1.72 5.34 11.05
N LEU A 220 -2.54 6.19 11.68
CA LEU A 220 -2.73 7.58 11.29
C LEU A 220 -1.45 8.39 11.51
N LYS A 221 -0.77 8.21 12.64
CA LYS A 221 0.51 8.88 12.93
C LYS A 221 1.62 8.45 11.96
N LYS A 222 1.61 7.20 11.53
CA LYS A 222 2.64 6.64 10.63
C LYS A 222 2.39 6.93 9.14
N ASN A 223 1.13 6.95 8.70
CA ASN A 223 0.77 7.01 7.28
C ASN A 223 -0.08 8.23 6.90
N GLY A 224 -0.62 8.94 7.89
CA GLY A 224 -1.53 10.08 7.69
C GLY A 224 -2.96 9.67 7.38
N VAL A 225 -3.74 10.66 6.96
CA VAL A 225 -5.12 10.53 6.50
C VAL A 225 -5.34 11.50 5.34
N GLN A 226 -6.16 11.11 4.35
CA GLN A 226 -6.40 11.91 3.15
C GLN A 226 -7.88 11.84 2.76
N LEU A 227 -8.41 12.94 2.21
CA LEU A 227 -9.77 13.00 1.69
C LEU A 227 -9.87 12.61 0.21
N GLN A 228 -8.77 12.73 -0.52
CA GLN A 228 -8.72 12.57 -1.97
C GLN A 228 -7.49 11.77 -2.35
N PHE A 229 -7.70 10.74 -3.17
CA PHE A 229 -6.68 9.87 -3.73
C PHE A 229 -6.74 9.91 -5.25
N GLU A 230 -5.64 9.54 -5.89
CA GLU A 230 -5.56 9.31 -7.33
C GLU A 230 -4.97 7.93 -7.58
N ALA A 231 -5.65 7.11 -8.38
CA ALA A 231 -5.15 5.80 -8.76
C ALA A 231 -4.06 5.92 -9.83
N LYS A 232 -3.00 5.13 -9.68
CA LYS A 232 -1.90 5.14 -10.66
C LYS A 232 -2.28 4.28 -11.86
N VAL A 233 -2.19 4.82 -13.07
CA VAL A 233 -2.30 4.02 -14.30
C VAL A 233 -0.98 3.30 -14.54
N ILE A 234 -1.03 1.98 -14.65
CA ILE A 234 0.15 1.13 -14.90
C ILE A 234 0.14 0.68 -16.37
N PRO A 235 1.26 0.84 -17.10
CA PRO A 235 1.37 0.28 -18.43
C PRO A 235 1.27 -1.25 -18.42
N TRP A 236 0.34 -1.80 -19.20
CA TRP A 236 0.07 -3.24 -19.27
C TRP A 236 1.30 -4.13 -19.43
N HIS A 237 2.29 -3.70 -20.23
CA HIS A 237 3.51 -4.46 -20.50
C HIS A 237 4.40 -4.67 -19.25
N GLN A 238 4.15 -3.92 -18.17
CA GLN A 238 4.86 -4.03 -16.89
C GLN A 238 4.11 -4.96 -15.90
N THR A 239 3.02 -5.57 -16.33
CA THR A 239 2.15 -6.39 -15.48
C THR A 239 2.17 -7.85 -15.93
N ARG A 240 1.73 -8.75 -15.04
CA ARG A 240 1.59 -10.19 -15.34
C ARG A 240 0.61 -10.48 -16.49
N PHE A 241 -0.30 -9.56 -16.81
CA PHE A 241 -1.24 -9.72 -17.92
C PHE A 241 -0.53 -9.81 -19.28
N ALA A 242 0.62 -9.14 -19.44
CA ALA A 242 1.40 -9.20 -20.67
C ALA A 242 2.00 -10.58 -20.92
N GLU A 243 2.35 -11.32 -19.86
CA GLU A 243 2.85 -12.69 -19.96
C GLU A 243 1.76 -13.65 -20.48
N THR A 244 0.53 -13.47 -20.01
CA THR A 244 -0.63 -14.27 -20.46
C THR A 244 -0.85 -14.11 -21.97
N VAL A 245 -0.87 -12.87 -22.47
CA VAL A 245 -1.02 -12.58 -23.91
C VAL A 245 0.11 -13.23 -24.72
N LYS A 246 1.37 -13.05 -24.30
CA LYS A 246 2.54 -13.64 -24.97
C LYS A 246 2.44 -15.17 -25.02
N ARG A 247 2.04 -15.81 -23.92
CA ARG A 247 1.91 -17.27 -23.83
C ARG A 247 0.84 -17.81 -24.77
N ASN A 248 -0.33 -17.17 -24.82
CA ASN A 248 -1.44 -17.60 -25.67
C ASN A 248 -1.08 -17.49 -27.16
N ASN A 249 -0.50 -16.37 -27.56
CA ASN A 249 -0.05 -16.16 -28.94
C ASN A 249 1.05 -17.17 -29.31
N GLY A 250 1.96 -17.53 -28.39
CA GLY A 250 2.97 -18.57 -28.61
C GLY A 250 2.41 -20.00 -28.70
N GLN A 251 1.32 -20.32 -28.02
CA GLN A 251 0.65 -21.63 -28.11
C GLN A 251 -0.08 -21.81 -29.44
N GLU A 252 -0.67 -20.74 -29.98
CA GLU A 252 -1.34 -20.76 -31.28
C GLU A 252 -0.35 -21.00 -32.42
N ILE A 253 0.79 -20.29 -32.43
CA ILE A 253 1.87 -20.51 -33.41
C ILE A 253 2.33 -21.98 -33.42
N LYS A 254 2.49 -22.60 -32.24
CA LYS A 254 2.85 -24.02 -32.14
C LYS A 254 1.74 -24.96 -32.65
N THR A 255 0.49 -24.57 -32.51
CA THR A 255 -0.68 -25.36 -32.95
C THR A 255 -0.89 -25.26 -34.46
N GLU A 256 -0.70 -24.07 -35.03
CA GLU A 256 -0.72 -23.82 -36.48
C GLU A 256 0.46 -24.49 -37.20
N GLN A 257 1.66 -24.49 -36.59
CA GLN A 257 2.81 -25.24 -37.10
C GLN A 257 2.54 -26.76 -37.09
N LYS A 258 1.92 -27.30 -36.04
CA LYS A 258 1.52 -28.72 -36.03
C LYS A 258 0.45 -29.05 -37.07
N LYS A 259 -0.58 -28.21 -37.23
CA LYS A 259 -1.65 -28.42 -38.22
C LYS A 259 -1.14 -28.32 -39.66
N SER A 260 -0.25 -27.37 -39.96
CA SER A 260 0.36 -27.23 -41.30
C SER A 260 1.35 -28.35 -41.63
N THR A 261 1.96 -28.97 -40.61
CA THR A 261 2.81 -30.16 -40.80
C THR A 261 1.97 -31.43 -41.03
N SER A 262 0.79 -31.55 -40.40
CA SER A 262 -0.10 -32.70 -40.61
C SER A 262 -0.92 -32.63 -41.91
N THR A 263 -1.35 -31.44 -42.36
CA THR A 263 -2.07 -31.30 -43.66
C THR A 263 -1.18 -31.58 -44.87
N LYS A 264 0.14 -31.33 -44.77
CA LYS A 264 1.09 -31.68 -45.85
C LYS A 264 1.35 -33.18 -46.00
N GLN A 265 1.03 -34.01 -45.00
CA GLN A 265 1.22 -35.46 -45.10
C GLN A 265 0.02 -36.17 -45.74
N GLU A 266 -1.21 -35.66 -45.55
CA GLU A 266 -2.42 -36.33 -46.07
C GLU A 266 -2.71 -36.05 -47.57
N GLU A 267 -2.25 -34.92 -48.14
CA GLU A 267 -2.41 -34.66 -49.59
C GLU A 267 -1.43 -35.44 -50.50
N SER A 268 -0.43 -36.14 -49.93
CA SER A 268 0.58 -36.84 -50.72
C SER A 268 0.30 -38.33 -51.04
N GLU A 269 -0.71 -38.97 -50.42
CA GLU A 269 -0.96 -40.41 -50.62
C GLU A 269 -2.14 -40.78 -51.54
N PHE A 270 -2.95 -39.83 -52.02
CA PHE A 270 -4.14 -40.12 -52.84
C PHE A 270 -4.02 -39.71 -54.32
N SER A 271 -2.89 -40.00 -54.98
CA SER A 271 -2.85 -39.96 -56.46
C SER A 271 -1.73 -40.81 -57.03
N LYS A 272 -2.04 -42.08 -57.34
CA LYS A 272 -1.60 -42.84 -58.55
C LYS A 272 -1.83 -44.34 -58.36
N ARG A 273 -3.04 -44.82 -58.63
CA ARG A 273 -3.26 -46.16 -59.22
C ARG A 273 -4.44 -46.13 -60.18
N LYS A 274 -4.16 -45.94 -61.48
CA LYS A 274 -5.07 -46.32 -62.56
C LYS A 274 -4.28 -46.92 -63.72
N GLY A 275 -4.47 -48.24 -63.87
CA GLY A 275 -4.70 -48.93 -65.13
C GLY A 275 -3.53 -49.12 -66.10
N ARG A 276 -3.06 -50.37 -66.23
CA ARG A 276 -2.55 -50.89 -67.50
C ARG A 276 -3.46 -52.04 -67.93
N ARG A 277 -4.04 -51.92 -69.13
CA ARG A 277 -4.80 -52.96 -69.83
C ARG A 277 -4.17 -53.13 -71.21
N MET A 278 -4.06 -54.40 -71.61
CA MET A 278 -3.41 -54.99 -72.78
C MET A 278 -1.88 -55.03 -72.72
#